data_AF-A0A0Q9KKQ6-F1
#
_entry.id   AF-A0A0Q9KKQ6-F1
#
_cell.length_a   1.000
_cell.length_b   1.000
_cell.length_c   1.000
_cell.angle_alpha   90.00
_cell.angle_beta   90.00
_cell.angle_gamma   90.00
#
_symmetry.space_group_name_H-M   'P 1'
#
loop_
_entity.id
_entity.type
_entity.pdbx_description
1 polymer ?
#
loop_
_entity_poly.entity_id
_entity_poly.type
_entity_poly.pdbx_seq_one_letter_code
_entity_poly.pdbx_strand_id
1 'polypeptide(L)'
;MARATRRAGAGLVALTLGLGLLGGCSDTYGEGESATGVAAVESPAVLDPWFEAVGRDDRAAARVVVLGDSVSEGYGLSDHLERRWLDRVQAGLRTRSGTSGCPTSAGGWYGTTSLIPTDYRAPTLPDPLVTGPTEPAPTLGPGGRGRTLEPGGAITWTVTADSVDIGYRTRFAGGPLRIEIDGTVPAHGLAVPTDTDPRAERKVWSSGDLGPGTHTVTVRNALPATSPTWATVTDLTPFRGDRDRCVHVLDASRSGVSAQTIARTPTYLRDSLSLDPDLLLVALGFNDLRADIPAAQFGSSLDSLVQQARGMGYEGPILLVGWFAPQHVPGQPAWSAYLRQMQARTVHEGVSFVDLSAVLPPADPSSRYFIDGLHPSAAGQPLIAASLTEILAPNGEKATTGGASSDAS
;
A
#
# COMPACT_ATOMS: atom_id res chain seq x y z
N MET A 1 -50.56 22.60 13.77
CA MET A 1 -49.62 23.42 12.97
C MET A 1 -48.55 23.98 13.89
N ALA A 2 -47.33 23.44 13.86
CA ALA A 2 -46.06 24.08 14.23
C ALA A 2 -44.96 23.01 14.11
N ARG A 3 -44.10 23.15 13.09
CA ARG A 3 -42.90 22.32 12.87
C ARG A 3 -41.76 22.93 13.68
N ALA A 4 -41.20 22.20 14.64
CA ALA A 4 -39.97 22.58 15.32
C ALA A 4 -38.77 22.02 14.53
N THR A 5 -37.99 22.92 13.94
CA THR A 5 -36.71 22.65 13.30
C THR A 5 -35.62 22.54 14.37
N ARG A 6 -34.96 21.39 14.49
CA ARG A 6 -33.70 21.27 15.23
C ARG A 6 -32.54 21.43 14.26
N ARG A 7 -31.74 22.48 14.45
CA ARG A 7 -30.42 22.66 13.84
C ARG A 7 -29.43 21.75 14.57
N ALA A 8 -28.77 20.86 13.84
CA ALA A 8 -27.58 20.17 14.31
C ALA A 8 -26.38 21.10 14.09
N GLY A 9 -25.68 21.46 15.17
CA GLY A 9 -24.39 22.14 15.10
C GLY A 9 -23.28 21.11 15.02
N ALA A 10 -22.47 21.16 13.95
CA ALA A 10 -21.22 20.40 13.85
C ALA A 10 -20.17 21.10 14.72
N GLY A 11 -19.74 20.45 15.80
CA GLY A 11 -18.61 20.88 16.62
C GLY A 11 -17.33 20.21 16.12
N LEU A 12 -16.42 20.99 15.57
CA LEU A 12 -15.06 20.57 15.24
C LEU A 12 -14.27 20.45 16.55
N VAL A 13 -13.89 19.24 16.96
CA VAL A 13 -12.99 19.02 18.10
C VAL A 13 -11.61 18.69 17.55
N ALA A 14 -10.72 19.68 17.53
CA ALA A 14 -9.29 19.47 17.29
C ALA A 14 -8.64 19.04 18.62
N LEU A 15 -8.17 17.80 18.71
CA LEU A 15 -7.39 17.32 19.85
C LEU A 15 -5.90 17.50 19.54
N THR A 16 -5.24 18.44 20.21
CA THR A 16 -3.79 18.65 20.15
C THR A 16 -3.11 17.87 21.25
N LEU A 17 -2.30 16.87 20.90
CA LEU A 17 -1.34 16.23 21.82
C LEU A 17 0.08 16.51 21.32
N GLY A 18 0.83 17.28 22.10
CA GLY A 18 2.23 17.59 21.81
C GLY A 18 3.15 16.40 22.09
N LEU A 19 4.02 16.08 21.14
CA LEU A 19 5.14 15.17 21.37
C LEU A 19 6.16 15.82 22.31
N GLY A 20 6.45 15.15 23.43
CA GLY A 20 7.59 15.48 24.29
C GLY A 20 8.90 15.10 23.62
N LEU A 21 9.75 16.10 23.37
CA LEU A 21 11.11 15.94 22.87
C LEU A 21 12.03 15.44 23.99
N LEU A 22 12.69 14.29 23.78
CA LEU A 22 13.94 13.96 24.48
C LEU A 22 15.09 14.52 23.66
N GLY A 23 15.72 15.57 24.19
CA GLY A 23 16.88 16.22 23.60
C GLY A 23 18.20 15.47 23.85
N GLY A 24 19.11 15.58 22.89
CA GLY A 24 20.50 15.14 23.06
C GLY A 24 21.33 15.25 21.77
N CYS A 25 22.18 16.30 21.74
CA CYS A 25 23.32 16.56 20.85
C CYS A 25 23.05 17.21 19.47
N SER A 26 23.53 18.44 19.37
CA SER A 26 23.46 19.38 18.25
C SER A 26 24.56 19.15 17.20
N ASP A 27 24.17 18.99 15.94
CA ASP A 27 25.03 19.26 14.79
C ASP A 27 24.41 20.39 13.97
N THR A 28 25.18 21.48 13.84
CA THR A 28 24.80 22.70 13.13
C THR A 28 24.95 22.51 11.61
N TYR A 29 23.85 22.19 10.94
CA TYR A 29 23.64 22.43 9.51
C TYR A 29 22.23 22.98 9.29
N GLY A 30 22.14 24.22 8.81
CA GLY A 30 20.95 24.84 8.20
C GLY A 30 19.71 24.95 9.08
N GLU A 31 19.56 26.06 9.79
CA GLU A 31 18.24 26.51 10.27
C GLU A 31 17.40 26.95 9.06
N GLY A 32 16.45 26.11 8.67
CA GLY A 32 15.41 26.39 7.69
C GLY A 32 14.65 25.11 7.33
N GLU A 33 13.35 25.09 7.63
CA GLU A 33 12.38 24.03 7.30
C GLU A 33 12.31 22.81 8.24
N SER A 34 11.81 23.06 9.45
CA SER A 34 11.36 22.02 10.36
C SER A 34 9.97 21.51 9.92
N ALA A 35 9.92 20.35 9.28
CA ALA A 35 8.74 19.47 9.25
C ALA A 35 8.19 19.29 10.67
N THR A 36 7.07 19.95 11.00
CA THR A 36 6.56 20.03 12.38
C THR A 36 5.03 20.06 12.51
N GLY A 37 4.29 19.94 11.41
CA GLY A 37 2.82 19.92 11.45
C GLY A 37 2.26 18.53 11.75
N VAL A 38 1.05 18.50 12.34
CA VAL A 38 0.27 17.27 12.53
C VAL A 38 -0.72 17.17 11.38
N ALA A 39 -0.63 16.11 10.59
CA ALA A 39 -1.67 15.83 9.59
C ALA A 39 -2.93 15.31 10.31
N ALA A 40 -4.09 15.80 9.90
CA ALA A 40 -5.38 15.40 10.43
C ALA A 40 -6.24 14.82 9.30
N VAL A 41 -7.02 13.80 9.66
CA VAL A 41 -8.03 13.23 8.77
C VAL A 41 -9.29 14.09 8.84
N GLU A 42 -9.85 14.46 7.69
CA GLU A 42 -11.01 15.34 7.61
C GLU A 42 -12.27 14.72 8.25
N SER A 43 -12.52 13.44 8.00
CA SER A 43 -13.61 12.66 8.60
C SER A 43 -13.04 11.40 9.27
N PRO A 44 -12.57 11.47 10.54
CA PRO A 44 -11.91 10.35 11.21
C PRO A 44 -12.79 9.10 11.37
N ALA A 45 -14.10 9.29 11.57
CA ALA A 45 -15.07 8.18 11.73
C ALA A 45 -15.17 7.27 10.49
N VAL A 46 -14.72 7.73 9.31
CA VAL A 46 -14.61 6.87 8.13
C VAL A 46 -13.66 5.69 8.39
N LEU A 47 -12.67 5.86 9.27
CA LEU A 47 -11.69 4.81 9.60
C LEU A 47 -12.16 3.84 10.68
N ASP A 48 -13.37 3.98 11.24
CA ASP A 48 -13.88 3.08 12.28
C ASP A 48 -13.87 1.60 11.84
N PRO A 49 -14.32 1.22 10.63
CA PRO A 49 -14.23 -0.17 10.16
C PRO A 49 -12.78 -0.70 10.08
N TRP A 50 -11.83 0.17 9.74
CA TRP A 50 -10.41 -0.17 9.73
C TRP A 50 -9.90 -0.44 11.16
N PHE A 51 -10.25 0.41 12.12
CA PHE A 51 -9.87 0.20 13.51
C PHE A 51 -10.48 -1.08 14.11
N GLU A 52 -11.71 -1.43 13.72
CA GLU A 52 -12.34 -2.71 14.07
C GLU A 52 -11.62 -3.93 13.47
N ALA A 53 -11.05 -3.81 12.27
CA ALA A 53 -10.21 -4.85 11.68
C ALA A 53 -8.90 -5.01 12.46
N VAL A 54 -8.22 -3.90 12.78
CA VAL A 54 -6.99 -3.92 13.60
C VAL A 54 -7.25 -4.52 14.98
N GLY A 55 -8.38 -4.21 15.62
CA GLY A 55 -8.75 -4.77 16.93
C GLY A 55 -9.02 -6.28 16.94
N ARG A 56 -9.00 -6.93 15.77
CA ARG A 56 -9.19 -8.39 15.59
C ARG A 56 -8.00 -9.03 14.87
N ASP A 57 -6.89 -8.32 14.80
CA ASP A 57 -5.69 -8.78 14.10
C ASP A 57 -5.04 -10.01 14.75
N ASP A 58 -5.48 -10.44 15.93
CA ASP A 58 -5.08 -11.72 16.53
C ASP A 58 -5.67 -12.95 15.83
N ARG A 59 -6.80 -12.80 15.13
CA ARG A 59 -7.59 -13.90 14.54
C ARG A 59 -7.90 -13.74 13.06
N ALA A 60 -7.74 -12.54 12.50
CA ALA A 60 -7.91 -12.26 11.08
C ALA A 60 -6.94 -11.16 10.67
N ALA A 61 -6.27 -11.31 9.54
CA ALA A 61 -5.38 -10.28 8.99
C ALA A 61 -6.15 -8.96 8.75
N ALA A 62 -5.60 -7.83 9.23
CA ALA A 62 -6.11 -6.49 8.95
C ALA A 62 -5.31 -5.86 7.81
N ARG A 63 -5.91 -5.66 6.63
CA ARG A 63 -5.18 -5.35 5.39
C ARG A 63 -5.38 -3.92 4.93
N VAL A 64 -4.29 -3.16 4.90
CA VAL A 64 -4.20 -1.91 4.14
C VAL A 64 -3.67 -2.23 2.76
N VAL A 65 -4.38 -1.84 1.70
CA VAL A 65 -3.86 -1.88 0.32
C VAL A 65 -3.53 -0.45 -0.11
N VAL A 66 -2.30 -0.24 -0.56
CA VAL A 66 -1.81 1.08 -0.99
C VAL A 66 -1.82 1.16 -2.51
N LEU A 67 -2.72 1.97 -3.07
CA LEU A 67 -2.70 2.42 -4.47
C LEU A 67 -1.87 3.70 -4.55
N GLY A 68 -0.58 3.55 -4.84
CA GLY A 68 0.37 4.65 -4.87
C GLY A 68 1.20 4.74 -6.15
N ASP A 69 2.16 5.65 -6.12
CA ASP A 69 3.11 5.91 -7.20
C ASP A 69 4.56 5.60 -6.76
N SER A 70 5.54 6.28 -7.37
CA SER A 70 6.97 6.14 -7.07
C SER A 70 7.34 6.48 -5.63
N VAL A 71 6.56 7.34 -4.96
CA VAL A 71 6.77 7.67 -3.54
C VAL A 71 6.46 6.46 -2.66
N SER A 72 5.37 5.76 -2.98
CA SER A 72 4.94 4.54 -2.27
C SER A 72 5.83 3.35 -2.62
N GLU A 73 6.34 3.29 -3.85
CA GLU A 73 7.38 2.32 -4.22
C GLU A 73 8.70 2.51 -3.48
N GLY A 74 8.94 3.69 -2.91
CA GLY A 74 10.21 4.01 -2.29
C GLY A 74 11.30 4.28 -3.31
N TYR A 75 11.01 5.06 -4.35
CA TYR A 75 12.02 5.50 -5.32
C TYR A 75 13.29 6.01 -4.61
N GLY A 76 14.44 5.53 -5.08
CA GLY A 76 15.75 5.82 -4.49
C GLY A 76 16.02 5.14 -3.14
N LEU A 77 15.10 4.29 -2.68
CA LEU A 77 15.25 3.30 -1.61
C LEU A 77 15.02 1.88 -2.12
N SER A 78 15.39 1.64 -3.38
CA SER A 78 15.99 0.34 -3.71
C SER A 78 17.07 0.04 -2.66
N ASP A 79 17.61 -1.15 -2.50
CA ASP A 79 18.69 -1.45 -1.54
C ASP A 79 18.26 -1.46 -0.06
N HIS A 80 17.20 -0.73 0.31
CA HIS A 80 16.77 -0.55 1.69
C HIS A 80 15.25 -0.41 1.81
N LEU A 81 14.50 -1.40 1.33
CA LEU A 81 13.04 -1.34 1.37
C LEU A 81 12.50 -1.22 2.80
N GLU A 82 13.20 -1.75 3.80
CA GLU A 82 12.84 -1.58 5.22
C GLU A 82 12.80 -0.11 5.66
N ARG A 83 13.39 0.80 4.88
CA ARG A 83 13.38 2.23 5.14
C ARG A 83 12.19 2.94 4.51
N ARG A 84 11.43 2.29 3.63
CA ARG A 84 10.20 2.83 3.03
C ARG A 84 9.14 3.10 4.08
N TRP A 85 8.28 4.06 3.79
CA TRP A 85 7.19 4.39 4.70
C TRP A 85 6.18 3.23 4.84
N LEU A 86 5.91 2.42 3.80
CA LEU A 86 4.97 1.28 3.90
C LEU A 86 5.41 0.30 4.99
N ASP A 87 6.66 -0.15 4.92
CA ASP A 87 7.24 -1.11 5.84
C ASP A 87 7.31 -0.57 7.27
N ARG A 88 7.59 0.73 7.41
CA ARG A 88 7.58 1.44 8.70
C ARG A 88 6.17 1.60 9.27
N VAL A 89 5.16 1.88 8.43
CA VAL A 89 3.75 1.98 8.85
C VAL A 89 3.27 0.61 9.32
N GLN A 90 3.57 -0.47 8.61
CA GLN A 90 3.22 -1.82 9.07
C GLN A 90 3.84 -2.12 10.44
N ALA A 91 5.14 -1.88 10.58
CA ALA A 91 5.86 -2.06 11.84
C ALA A 91 5.28 -1.22 12.98
N GLY A 92 4.97 0.06 12.70
CA GLY A 92 4.33 0.98 13.62
C GLY A 92 2.95 0.50 14.05
N LEU A 93 2.10 0.10 13.09
CA LEU A 93 0.75 -0.39 13.37
C LEU A 93 0.76 -1.70 14.17
N ARG A 94 1.63 -2.65 13.83
CA ARG A 94 1.81 -3.89 14.60
C ARG A 94 2.32 -3.61 16.02
N THR A 95 3.21 -2.63 16.18
CA THR A 95 3.67 -2.18 17.51
C THR A 95 2.52 -1.58 18.32
N ARG A 96 1.65 -0.81 17.66
CA ARG A 96 0.51 -0.14 18.30
C ARG A 96 -0.65 -1.10 18.61
N SER A 97 -0.91 -2.10 17.76
CA SER A 97 -1.92 -3.12 18.03
C SER A 97 -1.50 -4.05 19.18
N GLY A 98 -0.19 -4.31 19.30
CA GLY A 98 0.37 -5.11 20.40
C GLY A 98 0.09 -6.60 20.26
N THR A 99 -0.28 -7.06 19.07
CA THR A 99 -0.68 -8.45 18.83
C THR A 99 0.51 -9.40 18.89
N SER A 100 0.40 -10.39 19.78
CA SER A 100 1.49 -11.32 20.08
C SER A 100 1.92 -12.12 18.86
N GLY A 101 3.23 -12.17 18.61
CA GLY A 101 3.82 -12.93 17.51
C GLY A 101 3.87 -12.16 16.19
N CYS A 102 3.30 -10.96 16.10
CA CYS A 102 3.43 -10.11 14.92
C CYS A 102 4.81 -9.44 14.87
N PRO A 103 5.56 -9.57 13.75
CA PRO A 103 6.83 -8.85 13.59
C PRO A 103 6.64 -7.32 13.64
N THR A 104 7.31 -6.64 14.58
CA THR A 104 7.19 -5.19 14.81
C THR A 104 8.35 -4.38 14.25
N SER A 105 9.33 -5.01 13.62
CA SER A 105 10.39 -4.32 12.87
C SER A 105 9.96 -4.10 11.43
N ALA A 106 10.40 -2.99 10.83
CA ALA A 106 10.26 -2.79 9.40
C ALA A 106 11.09 -3.87 8.70
N GLY A 107 10.41 -4.80 8.04
CA GLY A 107 11.04 -5.99 7.46
C GLY A 107 11.54 -5.79 6.03
N GLY A 108 11.10 -4.74 5.34
CA GLY A 108 11.27 -4.67 3.90
C GLY A 108 10.65 -5.92 3.25
N TRP A 109 11.42 -6.56 2.37
CA TRP A 109 11.07 -7.84 1.75
C TRP A 109 10.89 -9.01 2.72
N TYR A 110 11.49 -8.94 3.92
CA TYR A 110 11.28 -9.95 4.95
C TYR A 110 9.87 -9.83 5.56
N GLY A 111 9.15 -8.72 5.34
CA GLY A 111 7.77 -8.52 5.81
C GLY A 111 6.71 -9.03 4.81
N THR A 112 5.44 -8.91 5.19
CA THR A 112 4.31 -9.23 4.31
C THR A 112 4.03 -8.13 3.30
N THR A 113 4.89 -7.99 2.31
CA THR A 113 4.64 -7.09 1.18
C THR A 113 4.47 -7.92 -0.08
N SER A 114 3.40 -7.66 -0.83
CA SER A 114 3.20 -8.24 -2.16
C SER A 114 4.39 -7.87 -3.04
N LEU A 115 5.22 -8.86 -3.39
CA LEU A 115 6.31 -8.77 -4.35
C LEU A 115 5.73 -8.89 -5.74
N ILE A 116 5.88 -7.87 -6.56
CA ILE A 116 5.33 -7.91 -7.91
C ILE A 116 6.46 -7.75 -8.92
N PRO A 117 6.45 -8.45 -10.08
CA PRO A 117 7.67 -8.62 -10.84
C PRO A 117 8.01 -7.39 -11.70
N THR A 118 8.65 -6.36 -11.14
CA THR A 118 9.52 -5.43 -11.88
C THR A 118 10.54 -4.72 -10.98
N ASP A 119 11.76 -4.61 -11.50
CA ASP A 119 12.91 -3.77 -11.09
C ASP A 119 12.70 -2.82 -9.90
N TYR A 120 12.82 -3.35 -8.69
CA TYR A 120 13.10 -2.50 -7.53
C TYR A 120 14.59 -2.18 -7.45
N ARG A 121 15.47 -2.83 -8.23
CA ARG A 121 16.94 -2.65 -8.25
C ARG A 121 17.57 -2.67 -6.86
N ALA A 122 17.03 -3.48 -5.95
CA ALA A 122 17.40 -3.44 -4.54
C ALA A 122 18.23 -4.67 -4.10
N PRO A 123 19.43 -4.53 -3.53
CA PRO A 123 20.13 -5.58 -2.79
C PRO A 123 19.27 -6.39 -1.82
N THR A 124 18.31 -5.75 -1.13
CA THR A 124 17.38 -6.44 -0.22
C THR A 124 16.17 -7.03 -0.95
N LEU A 125 15.79 -6.54 -2.12
CA LEU A 125 14.78 -7.19 -2.96
C LEU A 125 15.45 -7.50 -4.30
N PRO A 126 16.23 -8.59 -4.40
CA PRO A 126 16.81 -8.97 -5.67
C PRO A 126 15.64 -9.07 -6.65
N ASP A 127 15.73 -8.32 -7.74
CA ASP A 127 14.76 -8.45 -8.82
C ASP A 127 14.63 -9.93 -9.13
N PRO A 128 13.40 -10.45 -9.23
CA PRO A 128 13.25 -11.88 -9.40
C PRO A 128 14.03 -12.29 -10.65
N LEU A 129 14.72 -13.42 -10.58
CA LEU A 129 15.46 -13.92 -11.72
C LEU A 129 14.45 -14.32 -12.80
N VAL A 130 14.37 -13.50 -13.83
CA VAL A 130 13.56 -13.73 -15.01
C VAL A 130 14.40 -14.48 -16.04
N THR A 131 13.90 -15.62 -16.52
CA THR A 131 14.55 -16.42 -17.56
C THR A 131 13.56 -16.80 -18.65
N GLY A 132 14.08 -16.95 -19.88
CA GLY A 132 13.24 -17.25 -21.04
C GLY A 132 12.35 -16.07 -21.48
N PRO A 133 11.40 -16.32 -22.40
CA PRO A 133 10.56 -15.27 -22.97
C PRO A 133 9.49 -14.82 -21.95
N THR A 134 9.58 -13.55 -21.54
CA THR A 134 8.61 -12.92 -20.64
C THR A 134 8.38 -11.47 -21.02
N GLU A 135 7.15 -10.98 -20.82
CA GLU A 135 6.76 -9.61 -21.12
C GLU A 135 6.06 -8.95 -19.92
N PRO A 136 6.31 -7.65 -19.64
CA PRO A 136 5.52 -6.90 -18.68
C PRO A 136 4.04 -6.83 -19.07
N ALA A 137 3.15 -6.99 -18.10
CA ALA A 137 1.71 -6.86 -18.24
C ALA A 137 1.20 -5.71 -17.36
N PRO A 138 1.42 -4.43 -17.77
CA PRO A 138 1.25 -3.26 -16.92
C PRO A 138 -0.21 -2.95 -16.52
N THR A 139 -1.16 -3.73 -16.99
CA THR A 139 -2.59 -3.58 -16.70
C THR A 139 -3.12 -4.66 -15.76
N LEU A 140 -2.28 -5.61 -15.37
CA LEU A 140 -2.66 -6.81 -14.62
C LEU A 140 -1.89 -6.91 -13.31
N GLY A 141 -2.55 -7.50 -12.30
CA GLY A 141 -2.04 -7.65 -10.95
C GLY A 141 -2.21 -6.39 -10.09
N PRO A 142 -2.09 -6.53 -8.77
CA PRO A 142 -1.96 -5.37 -7.89
C PRO A 142 -0.79 -4.51 -8.38
N GLY A 143 -0.90 -3.19 -8.30
CA GLY A 143 0.15 -2.32 -8.84
C GLY A 143 0.33 -2.34 -10.35
N GLY A 144 -0.42 -3.15 -11.13
CA GLY A 144 -0.23 -3.24 -12.58
C GLY A 144 1.19 -3.62 -12.95
N ARG A 145 1.75 -4.59 -12.23
CA ARG A 145 3.14 -5.02 -12.37
C ARG A 145 3.22 -6.52 -12.74
N GLY A 146 2.12 -7.12 -13.19
CA GLY A 146 2.12 -8.51 -13.64
C GLY A 146 3.09 -8.76 -14.80
N ARG A 147 3.44 -10.03 -15.01
CA ARG A 147 4.27 -10.47 -16.14
C ARG A 147 3.65 -11.67 -16.83
N THR A 148 3.66 -11.62 -18.14
CA THR A 148 3.25 -12.70 -19.01
C THR A 148 4.45 -13.61 -19.31
N LEU A 149 4.27 -14.90 -19.09
CA LEU A 149 5.21 -15.97 -19.36
C LEU A 149 4.77 -16.68 -20.63
N GLU A 150 5.53 -16.52 -21.70
CA GLU A 150 5.44 -17.39 -22.86
C GLU A 150 5.97 -18.78 -22.50
N PRO A 151 5.68 -19.83 -23.30
CA PRO A 151 6.22 -21.17 -23.04
C PRO A 151 7.75 -21.16 -22.85
N GLY A 152 8.21 -21.74 -21.75
CA GLY A 152 9.61 -21.71 -21.33
C GLY A 152 10.01 -20.50 -20.47
N GLY A 153 9.21 -19.44 -20.42
CA GLY A 153 9.38 -18.30 -19.54
C GLY A 153 9.20 -18.65 -18.07
N ALA A 154 10.02 -18.08 -17.20
CA ALA A 154 9.97 -18.29 -15.76
C ALA A 154 10.43 -17.08 -14.95
N ILE A 155 9.92 -17.01 -13.72
CA ILE A 155 10.29 -16.02 -12.71
C ILE A 155 10.67 -16.78 -11.44
N THR A 156 11.81 -16.42 -10.83
CA THR A 156 12.32 -17.05 -9.61
C THR A 156 12.55 -16.01 -8.53
N TRP A 157 12.01 -16.26 -7.34
CA TRP A 157 12.23 -15.45 -6.14
C TRP A 157 13.01 -16.24 -5.10
N THR A 158 13.81 -15.52 -4.30
CA THR A 158 14.36 -16.04 -3.04
C THR A 158 13.72 -15.26 -1.90
N VAL A 159 12.99 -15.94 -1.03
CA VAL A 159 12.17 -15.34 0.03
C VAL A 159 12.46 -15.98 1.38
N THR A 160 12.29 -15.23 2.47
CA THR A 160 12.45 -15.73 3.84
C THR A 160 11.07 -15.67 4.47
N ALA A 161 10.41 -16.83 4.50
CA ALA A 161 8.99 -16.93 4.75
C ALA A 161 8.65 -18.33 5.26
N ASP A 162 7.59 -18.43 6.06
CA ASP A 162 7.00 -19.70 6.47
C ASP A 162 5.96 -20.19 5.44
N SER A 163 5.45 -19.28 4.61
CA SER A 163 4.57 -19.60 3.48
C SER A 163 4.58 -18.49 2.43
N VAL A 164 4.16 -18.81 1.21
CA VAL A 164 3.99 -17.83 0.13
C VAL A 164 2.65 -18.00 -0.57
N ASP A 165 2.08 -16.88 -0.98
CA ASP A 165 0.99 -16.80 -1.93
C ASP A 165 1.51 -16.30 -3.27
N ILE A 166 1.07 -16.88 -4.38
CA ILE A 166 1.45 -16.51 -5.75
C ILE A 166 0.19 -16.12 -6.48
N GLY A 167 0.08 -14.85 -6.83
CA GLY A 167 -0.98 -14.33 -7.66
C GLY A 167 -0.80 -14.72 -9.12
N TYR A 168 -1.88 -15.12 -9.78
CA TYR A 168 -1.89 -15.40 -11.21
C TYR A 168 -3.22 -14.97 -11.83
N ARG A 169 -3.21 -14.69 -13.13
CA ARG A 169 -4.43 -14.40 -13.87
C ARG A 169 -5.06 -15.67 -14.36
N THR A 170 -6.39 -15.73 -14.26
CA THR A 170 -7.15 -16.64 -15.10
C THR A 170 -7.44 -15.99 -16.45
N ARG A 171 -8.26 -16.62 -17.32
CA ARG A 171 -8.65 -16.12 -18.66
C ARG A 171 -8.68 -14.58 -18.78
N PHE A 172 -8.39 -13.96 -19.93
CA PHE A 172 -7.76 -14.46 -21.15
C PHE A 172 -6.23 -14.40 -21.07
N ALA A 173 -5.69 -14.03 -19.91
CA ALA A 173 -4.26 -13.96 -19.59
C ALA A 173 -3.82 -15.14 -18.70
N GLY A 174 -4.64 -16.20 -18.64
CA GLY A 174 -4.34 -17.42 -17.92
C GLY A 174 -3.86 -18.52 -18.86
N GLY A 175 -2.77 -19.18 -18.46
CA GLY A 175 -2.30 -20.46 -19.01
C GLY A 175 -1.57 -21.26 -17.93
N PRO A 176 -1.38 -22.56 -18.12
CA PRO A 176 -0.95 -23.44 -17.04
C PRO A 176 0.39 -22.99 -16.48
N LEU A 177 0.44 -22.89 -15.15
CA LEU A 177 1.66 -22.60 -14.41
C LEU A 177 2.14 -23.86 -13.71
N ARG A 178 3.47 -24.02 -13.71
CA ARG A 178 4.18 -24.92 -12.80
C ARG A 178 4.87 -24.07 -11.74
N ILE A 179 4.69 -24.47 -10.49
CA ILE A 179 5.31 -23.82 -9.33
C ILE A 179 6.24 -24.82 -8.65
N GLU A 180 7.46 -24.39 -8.40
CA GLU A 180 8.53 -25.17 -7.78
C GLU A 180 9.02 -24.44 -6.53
N ILE A 181 9.19 -25.19 -5.45
CA ILE A 181 9.70 -24.73 -4.15
C ILE A 181 10.97 -25.54 -3.87
N ASP A 182 12.10 -24.86 -3.69
CA ASP A 182 13.38 -25.46 -3.32
C ASP A 182 13.80 -26.64 -4.22
N GLY A 183 13.61 -26.50 -5.53
CA GLY A 183 13.95 -27.56 -6.49
C GLY A 183 12.87 -28.64 -6.66
N THR A 184 11.78 -28.59 -5.89
CA THR A 184 10.74 -29.61 -5.85
C THR A 184 9.40 -29.04 -6.30
N VAL A 185 8.64 -29.77 -7.11
CA VAL A 185 7.30 -29.36 -7.56
C VAL A 185 6.26 -30.01 -6.64
N PRO A 186 5.57 -29.25 -5.77
CA PRO A 186 4.48 -29.80 -4.96
C PRO A 186 3.35 -30.33 -5.86
N ALA A 187 2.59 -31.32 -5.39
CA ALA A 187 1.50 -31.91 -6.18
C ALA A 187 0.49 -30.86 -6.71
N HIS A 188 0.15 -29.88 -5.87
CA HIS A 188 -0.73 -28.77 -6.21
C HIS A 188 -0.04 -27.65 -7.02
N GLY A 189 1.28 -27.71 -7.19
CA GLY A 189 2.08 -26.81 -8.04
C GLY A 189 2.33 -27.34 -9.46
N LEU A 190 2.04 -28.62 -9.73
CA LEU A 190 2.37 -29.25 -11.03
C LEU A 190 1.53 -28.74 -12.20
N ALA A 191 0.26 -28.44 -11.95
CA ALA A 191 -0.71 -28.02 -12.96
C ALA A 191 -1.70 -27.02 -12.34
N VAL A 192 -1.22 -25.80 -12.07
CA VAL A 192 -2.09 -24.75 -11.53
C VAL A 192 -3.08 -24.36 -12.63
N PRO A 193 -4.39 -24.61 -12.44
CA PRO A 193 -5.38 -24.35 -13.46
C PRO A 193 -5.67 -22.85 -13.49
N THR A 194 -5.41 -22.23 -14.62
CA THR A 194 -5.54 -20.79 -14.82
C THR A 194 -6.50 -20.47 -15.98
N ASP A 195 -6.83 -21.44 -16.83
CA ASP A 195 -7.71 -21.28 -17.99
C ASP A 195 -9.16 -21.72 -17.71
N THR A 196 -9.41 -22.27 -16.51
CA THR A 196 -10.68 -22.91 -16.14
C THR A 196 -11.69 -21.97 -15.48
N ASP A 197 -11.27 -20.84 -14.91
CA ASP A 197 -12.19 -19.89 -14.27
C ASP A 197 -12.85 -18.97 -15.32
N PRO A 198 -14.18 -19.00 -15.47
CA PRO A 198 -14.89 -18.18 -16.44
C PRO A 198 -14.90 -16.68 -16.11
N ARG A 199 -14.55 -16.28 -14.87
CA ARG A 199 -14.63 -14.89 -14.40
C ARG A 199 -13.50 -14.00 -14.87
N ALA A 200 -12.42 -14.58 -15.42
CA ALA A 200 -11.27 -13.82 -15.90
C ALA A 200 -10.72 -12.88 -14.82
N GLU A 201 -10.28 -13.44 -13.69
CA GLU A 201 -9.88 -12.72 -12.47
C GLU A 201 -8.52 -13.17 -11.95
N ARG A 202 -7.94 -12.36 -11.05
CA ARG A 202 -6.75 -12.78 -10.29
C ARG A 202 -7.15 -13.88 -9.30
N LYS A 203 -6.33 -14.91 -9.23
CA LYS A 203 -6.39 -15.99 -8.24
C LYS A 203 -5.05 -16.11 -7.54
N VAL A 204 -5.06 -16.85 -6.43
CA VAL A 204 -3.89 -17.09 -5.61
C VAL A 204 -3.66 -18.58 -5.48
N TRP A 205 -2.43 -19.01 -5.71
CA TRP A 205 -1.92 -20.31 -5.30
C TRP A 205 -1.15 -20.12 -4.00
N SER A 206 -1.33 -21.03 -3.04
CA SER A 206 -0.63 -20.97 -1.73
C SER A 206 0.28 -22.18 -1.57
N SER A 207 1.48 -21.96 -1.03
CA SER A 207 2.44 -23.04 -0.79
C SER A 207 2.06 -23.99 0.33
N GLY A 208 1.17 -23.55 1.24
CA GLY A 208 1.09 -24.12 2.58
C GLY A 208 2.33 -23.79 3.40
N ASP A 209 2.51 -24.51 4.51
CA ASP A 209 3.65 -24.34 5.41
C ASP A 209 4.94 -24.88 4.76
N LEU A 210 5.93 -23.99 4.62
CA LEU A 210 7.28 -24.27 4.15
C LEU A 210 8.26 -24.49 5.32
N GLY A 211 7.83 -24.19 6.55
CA GLY A 211 8.70 -24.00 7.71
C GLY A 211 9.49 -22.68 7.64
N PRO A 212 10.11 -22.26 8.76
CA PRO A 212 10.88 -21.03 8.78
C PRO A 212 12.18 -21.20 8.01
N GLY A 213 12.49 -20.25 7.14
CA GLY A 213 13.76 -20.25 6.43
C GLY A 213 13.73 -19.45 5.16
N THR A 214 14.80 -19.61 4.38
CA THR A 214 14.90 -19.06 3.03
C THR A 214 14.52 -20.12 2.02
N HIS A 215 13.59 -19.78 1.14
CA HIS A 215 13.05 -20.63 0.10
C HIS A 215 13.26 -20.02 -1.29
N THR A 216 13.47 -20.87 -2.27
CA THR A 216 13.49 -20.50 -3.69
C THR A 216 12.17 -20.90 -4.33
N VAL A 217 11.45 -19.92 -4.87
CA VAL A 217 10.13 -20.09 -5.47
C VAL A 217 10.24 -19.80 -6.95
N THR A 218 9.98 -20.79 -7.81
CA THR A 218 10.01 -20.62 -9.27
C THR A 218 8.63 -20.84 -9.85
N VAL A 219 8.16 -19.88 -10.64
CA VAL A 219 6.92 -20.00 -11.42
C VAL A 219 7.28 -20.02 -12.90
N ARG A 220 6.83 -21.05 -13.61
CA ARG A 220 7.18 -21.29 -15.01
C ARG A 220 5.96 -21.64 -15.84
N ASN A 221 5.90 -21.12 -17.06
CA ASN A 221 5.08 -21.70 -18.12
C ASN A 221 5.83 -22.92 -18.70
N ALA A 222 5.48 -24.11 -18.24
CA ALA A 222 6.18 -25.36 -18.58
C ALA A 222 5.69 -26.00 -19.88
N LEU A 223 4.89 -25.29 -20.68
CA LEU A 223 4.41 -25.79 -21.98
C LEU A 223 5.56 -25.88 -23.01
N PRO A 224 5.41 -26.73 -24.04
CA PRO A 224 6.32 -26.75 -25.17
C PRO A 224 6.39 -25.39 -25.88
N ALA A 225 7.55 -25.03 -26.43
CA ALA A 225 7.76 -23.79 -27.17
C ALA A 225 6.82 -23.58 -28.38
N THR A 226 6.21 -24.66 -28.88
CA THR A 226 5.21 -24.62 -29.97
C THR A 226 3.81 -24.23 -29.49
N SER A 227 3.57 -24.16 -28.18
CA SER A 227 2.29 -23.76 -27.62
C SER A 227 2.04 -22.26 -27.85
N PRO A 228 0.82 -21.85 -28.23
CA PRO A 228 0.45 -20.43 -28.29
C PRO A 228 0.00 -19.89 -26.92
N THR A 229 0.01 -20.72 -25.87
CA THR A 229 -0.61 -20.38 -24.58
C THR A 229 0.41 -19.73 -23.66
N TRP A 230 0.12 -18.49 -23.28
CA TRP A 230 0.84 -17.73 -22.26
C TRP A 230 0.21 -17.86 -20.87
N ALA A 231 0.91 -17.45 -19.83
CA ALA A 231 0.39 -17.40 -18.47
C ALA A 231 0.85 -16.13 -17.76
N THR A 232 -0.03 -15.40 -17.07
CA THR A 232 0.37 -14.19 -16.35
C THR A 232 0.48 -14.46 -14.85
N VAL A 233 1.66 -14.17 -14.29
CA VAL A 233 1.92 -14.11 -12.85
C VAL A 233 1.77 -12.67 -12.41
N THR A 234 1.01 -12.44 -11.34
CA THR A 234 0.65 -11.08 -10.92
C THR A 234 1.43 -10.60 -9.72
N ASP A 235 1.93 -11.48 -8.85
CA ASP A 235 2.63 -11.15 -7.61
C ASP A 235 3.05 -12.43 -6.84
N LEU A 236 3.87 -12.26 -5.80
CA LEU A 236 4.21 -13.21 -4.76
C LEU A 236 4.13 -12.50 -3.41
N THR A 237 3.40 -13.02 -2.43
CA THR A 237 3.34 -12.46 -1.08
C THR A 237 3.95 -13.45 -0.08
N PRO A 238 5.08 -13.13 0.58
CA PRO A 238 5.65 -13.96 1.62
C PRO A 238 5.01 -13.67 2.98
N PHE A 239 4.88 -14.70 3.83
CA PHE A 239 4.35 -14.60 5.18
C PHE A 239 5.27 -15.30 6.19
N ARG A 240 5.32 -14.79 7.42
CA ARG A 240 6.13 -15.36 8.52
C ARG A 240 5.23 -15.71 9.71
N GLY A 241 4.41 -16.74 9.52
CA GLY A 241 3.40 -17.16 10.50
C GLY A 241 2.25 -16.16 10.68
N ASP A 242 2.21 -15.13 9.83
CA ASP A 242 1.28 -14.01 9.92
C ASP A 242 0.27 -13.95 8.76
N ARG A 243 0.15 -14.99 7.92
CA ARG A 243 -0.73 -14.96 6.73
C ARG A 243 -2.18 -14.55 7.00
N ASP A 244 -2.74 -15.06 8.09
CA ASP A 244 -4.16 -14.89 8.42
C ASP A 244 -4.38 -14.03 9.68
N ARG A 245 -3.37 -13.24 10.09
CA ARG A 245 -3.37 -12.42 11.31
C ARG A 245 -2.42 -11.23 11.19
N CYS A 246 -2.35 -10.37 12.20
CA CYS A 246 -1.58 -9.12 12.19
C CYS A 246 -2.11 -8.09 11.18
N VAL A 247 -1.60 -6.87 11.33
CA VAL A 247 -1.76 -5.81 10.33
C VAL A 247 -0.84 -6.09 9.13
N HIS A 248 -1.35 -5.93 7.91
CA HIS A 248 -0.55 -5.96 6.68
C HIS A 248 -0.69 -4.66 5.90
N VAL A 249 0.42 -4.14 5.38
CA VAL A 249 0.44 -3.00 4.46
C VAL A 249 0.93 -3.50 3.11
N LEU A 250 -0.01 -3.73 2.20
CA LEU A 250 0.22 -4.36 0.91
C LEU A 250 0.46 -3.30 -0.17
N ASP A 251 1.60 -3.41 -0.86
CA ASP A 251 2.00 -2.49 -1.93
C ASP A 251 1.33 -2.85 -3.27
N ALA A 252 0.36 -2.05 -3.68
CA ALA A 252 -0.26 -2.08 -5.00
C ALA A 252 0.03 -0.77 -5.76
N SER A 253 1.23 -0.21 -5.59
CA SER A 253 1.68 1.03 -6.22
C SER A 253 2.36 0.78 -7.55
N ARG A 254 2.65 1.83 -8.34
CA ARG A 254 3.64 1.75 -9.43
C ARG A 254 4.23 3.10 -9.82
N SER A 255 5.54 3.18 -10.03
CA SER A 255 6.22 4.39 -10.49
C SER A 255 5.59 4.92 -11.77
N GLY A 256 5.41 6.24 -11.80
CA GLY A 256 4.85 6.93 -12.96
C GLY A 256 3.33 6.80 -13.14
N VAL A 257 2.61 6.03 -12.31
CA VAL A 257 1.14 5.98 -12.45
C VAL A 257 0.46 7.20 -11.86
N SER A 258 -0.54 7.68 -12.58
CA SER A 258 -1.42 8.75 -12.16
C SER A 258 -2.78 8.18 -11.71
N ALA A 259 -3.60 8.97 -11.03
CA ALA A 259 -4.98 8.57 -10.76
C ALA A 259 -5.75 8.29 -12.06
N GLN A 260 -5.47 9.07 -13.12
CA GLN A 260 -6.02 8.82 -14.44
C GLN A 260 -5.59 7.45 -15.03
N THR A 261 -4.34 7.03 -14.84
CA THR A 261 -3.86 5.71 -15.31
C THR A 261 -4.71 4.58 -14.72
N ILE A 262 -4.95 4.62 -13.40
CA ILE A 262 -5.69 3.56 -12.71
C ILE A 262 -7.18 3.65 -13.05
N ALA A 263 -7.76 4.86 -13.08
CA ALA A 263 -9.16 5.06 -13.48
C ALA A 263 -9.47 4.53 -14.88
N ARG A 264 -8.49 4.54 -15.80
CA ARG A 264 -8.60 3.99 -17.16
C ARG A 264 -8.22 2.52 -17.27
N THR A 265 -7.81 1.89 -16.18
CA THR A 265 -7.36 0.49 -16.14
C THR A 265 -8.14 -0.30 -15.07
N PRO A 266 -9.43 -0.63 -15.30
CA PRO A 266 -10.26 -1.28 -14.28
C PRO A 266 -9.69 -2.61 -13.75
N THR A 267 -8.91 -3.33 -14.56
CA THR A 267 -8.23 -4.57 -14.15
C THR A 267 -7.16 -4.35 -13.10
N TYR A 268 -6.44 -3.22 -13.14
CA TYR A 268 -5.48 -2.81 -12.12
C TYR A 268 -6.17 -2.66 -10.77
N LEU A 269 -7.27 -1.89 -10.75
CA LEU A 269 -8.03 -1.65 -9.54
C LEU A 269 -8.66 -2.95 -9.02
N ARG A 270 -9.28 -3.75 -9.91
CA ARG A 270 -9.87 -5.04 -9.55
C ARG A 270 -8.85 -5.98 -8.93
N ASP A 271 -7.68 -6.12 -9.54
CA ASP A 271 -6.65 -7.02 -9.03
C ASP A 271 -6.07 -6.51 -7.70
N SER A 272 -5.96 -5.20 -7.52
CA SER A 272 -5.57 -4.61 -6.24
C SER A 272 -6.62 -4.84 -5.14
N LEU A 273 -7.91 -4.71 -5.46
CA LEU A 273 -9.01 -5.01 -4.53
C LEU A 273 -9.12 -6.52 -4.21
N SER A 274 -8.62 -7.40 -5.07
CA SER A 274 -8.54 -8.84 -4.80
C SER A 274 -7.56 -9.20 -3.67
N LEU A 275 -6.78 -8.23 -3.17
CA LEU A 275 -6.00 -8.36 -1.94
C LEU A 275 -6.86 -8.23 -0.67
N ASP A 276 -8.18 -8.06 -0.81
CA ASP A 276 -9.17 -8.02 0.27
C ASP A 276 -8.85 -6.94 1.33
N PRO A 277 -8.76 -5.65 0.93
CA PRO A 277 -8.46 -4.58 1.87
C PRO A 277 -9.58 -4.39 2.90
N ASP A 278 -9.19 -4.17 4.15
CA ASP A 278 -10.02 -3.50 5.16
C ASP A 278 -9.90 -1.97 5.05
N LEU A 279 -8.85 -1.49 4.37
CA LEU A 279 -8.62 -0.08 4.08
C LEU A 279 -7.89 0.09 2.74
N LEU A 280 -8.42 0.96 1.88
CA LEU A 280 -7.78 1.36 0.63
C LEU A 280 -7.13 2.73 0.80
N LEU A 281 -5.81 2.77 0.78
CA LEU A 281 -5.03 4.02 0.77
C LEU A 281 -4.78 4.45 -0.68
N VAL A 282 -5.15 5.68 -1.04
CA VAL A 282 -4.93 6.21 -2.40
C VAL A 282 -4.01 7.41 -2.31
N ALA A 283 -2.75 7.22 -2.66
CA ALA A 283 -1.67 8.19 -2.47
C ALA A 283 -1.05 8.56 -3.82
N LEU A 284 -1.78 9.38 -4.58
CA LEU A 284 -1.55 9.70 -5.99
C LEU A 284 -1.64 11.22 -6.25
N GLY A 285 -1.31 11.63 -7.47
CA GLY A 285 -1.54 13.01 -7.95
C GLY A 285 -0.27 13.70 -8.45
N PHE A 286 0.91 13.27 -8.00
CA PHE A 286 2.19 13.81 -8.50
C PHE A 286 2.37 13.56 -10.00
N ASN A 287 2.07 12.34 -10.47
CA ASN A 287 2.16 12.05 -11.90
C ASN A 287 1.04 12.72 -12.71
N ASP A 288 -0.13 12.97 -12.11
CA ASP A 288 -1.18 13.79 -12.75
C ASP A 288 -0.68 15.22 -12.98
N LEU A 289 -0.06 15.83 -11.97
CA LEU A 289 0.57 17.15 -12.09
C LEU A 289 1.69 17.17 -13.13
N ARG A 290 2.61 16.20 -13.08
CA ARG A 290 3.73 16.11 -14.03
C ARG A 290 3.32 15.84 -15.47
N ALA A 291 2.16 15.22 -15.67
CA ALA A 291 1.57 14.99 -16.98
C ALA A 291 0.66 16.15 -17.45
N ASP A 292 0.69 17.29 -16.74
CA ASP A 292 -0.14 18.48 -16.99
C ASP A 292 -1.65 18.17 -17.05
N ILE A 293 -2.10 17.14 -16.32
CA ILE A 293 -3.51 16.79 -16.20
C ILE A 293 -4.19 17.85 -15.33
N PRO A 294 -5.20 18.60 -15.81
CA PRO A 294 -5.85 19.62 -15.00
C PRO A 294 -6.41 19.07 -13.69
N ALA A 295 -6.28 19.82 -12.59
CA ALA A 295 -6.75 19.39 -11.26
C ALA A 295 -8.22 18.92 -11.26
N ALA A 296 -9.10 19.56 -12.05
CA ALA A 296 -10.49 19.10 -12.20
C ALA A 296 -10.59 17.69 -12.82
N GLN A 297 -9.75 17.38 -13.82
CA GLN A 297 -9.70 16.05 -14.43
C GLN A 297 -9.07 15.01 -13.49
N PHE A 298 -8.11 15.40 -12.65
CA PHE A 298 -7.62 14.57 -11.55
C PHE A 298 -8.76 14.24 -10.58
N GLY A 299 -9.56 15.23 -10.16
CA GLY A 299 -10.76 15.04 -9.35
C GLY A 299 -11.75 14.05 -9.98
N SER A 300 -12.04 14.18 -11.28
CA SER A 300 -12.89 13.23 -12.00
C SER A 300 -12.29 11.82 -12.08
N SER A 301 -10.96 11.69 -12.09
CA SER A 301 -10.29 10.39 -12.05
C SER A 301 -10.45 9.74 -10.67
N LEU A 302 -10.37 10.52 -9.58
CA LEU A 302 -10.67 10.05 -8.23
C LEU A 302 -12.15 9.63 -8.08
N ASP A 303 -13.09 10.42 -8.62
CA ASP A 303 -14.52 10.05 -8.65
C ASP A 303 -14.71 8.69 -9.33
N SER A 304 -14.05 8.49 -10.48
CA SER A 304 -14.11 7.24 -11.22
C SER A 304 -13.51 6.07 -10.44
N LEU A 305 -12.39 6.27 -9.74
CA LEU A 305 -11.77 5.25 -8.89
C LEU A 305 -12.71 4.80 -7.77
N VAL A 306 -13.30 5.77 -7.03
CA VAL A 306 -14.25 5.49 -5.95
C VAL A 306 -15.46 4.72 -6.49
N GLN A 307 -16.07 5.21 -7.57
CA GLN A 307 -17.24 4.56 -8.18
C GLN A 307 -16.93 3.16 -8.71
N GLN A 308 -15.76 2.97 -9.34
CA GLN A 308 -15.34 1.66 -9.81
C GLN A 308 -15.08 0.69 -8.66
N ALA A 309 -14.43 1.13 -7.58
CA ALA A 309 -14.18 0.28 -6.42
C ALA A 309 -15.50 -0.18 -5.79
N ARG A 310 -16.45 0.74 -5.57
CA ARG A 310 -17.81 0.41 -5.09
C ARG A 310 -18.55 -0.50 -6.06
N GLY A 311 -18.47 -0.23 -7.37
CA GLY A 311 -19.05 -1.09 -8.41
C GLY A 311 -18.42 -2.49 -8.50
N MET A 312 -17.22 -2.68 -7.94
CA MET A 312 -16.56 -3.98 -7.78
C MET A 312 -16.87 -4.65 -6.43
N GLY A 313 -17.73 -4.05 -5.60
CA GLY A 313 -18.18 -4.58 -4.31
C GLY A 313 -17.28 -4.23 -3.11
N TYR A 314 -16.32 -3.33 -3.28
CA TYR A 314 -15.52 -2.85 -2.15
C TYR A 314 -16.34 -1.83 -1.34
N GLU A 315 -16.74 -2.20 -0.13
CA GLU A 315 -17.52 -1.34 0.79
C GLU A 315 -16.67 -0.69 1.89
N GLY A 316 -15.38 -1.04 1.97
CA GLY A 316 -14.49 -0.53 3.00
C GLY A 316 -14.11 0.95 2.83
N PRO A 317 -13.45 1.53 3.84
CA PRO A 317 -12.98 2.91 3.82
C PRO A 317 -11.94 3.17 2.73
N ILE A 318 -11.99 4.37 2.17
CA ILE A 318 -10.99 4.90 1.24
C ILE A 318 -10.36 6.13 1.88
N LEU A 319 -9.06 6.10 2.10
CA LEU A 319 -8.30 7.27 2.56
C LEU A 319 -7.48 7.85 1.40
N LEU A 320 -7.87 9.04 0.95
CA LEU A 320 -7.08 9.82 0.01
C LEU A 320 -5.93 10.48 0.76
N VAL A 321 -4.70 10.28 0.27
CA VAL A 321 -3.48 10.83 0.87
C VAL A 321 -2.93 11.90 -0.06
N GLY A 322 -3.04 13.16 0.36
CA GLY A 322 -2.40 14.28 -0.27
C GLY A 322 -0.94 14.33 0.10
N TRP A 323 -0.06 14.18 -0.88
CA TRP A 323 1.37 14.36 -0.65
C TRP A 323 1.71 15.82 -0.28
N PHE A 324 2.94 16.00 0.20
CA PHE A 324 3.59 17.31 0.29
C PHE A 324 3.68 18.00 -1.07
N ALA A 325 3.98 19.30 -1.09
CA ALA A 325 4.11 20.02 -2.35
C ALA A 325 5.38 19.59 -3.10
N PRO A 326 5.30 19.18 -4.38
CA PRO A 326 6.50 18.91 -5.17
C PRO A 326 7.19 20.23 -5.56
N GLN A 327 8.44 20.15 -6.04
CA GLN A 327 9.17 21.31 -6.53
C GLN A 327 8.34 22.04 -7.61
N HIS A 328 8.19 23.35 -7.44
CA HIS A 328 7.40 24.14 -8.37
C HIS A 328 8.06 24.21 -9.75
N VAL A 329 7.31 23.83 -10.77
CA VAL A 329 7.68 24.01 -12.18
C VAL A 329 6.88 25.18 -12.76
N PRO A 330 7.55 26.23 -13.31
CA PRO A 330 6.85 27.35 -13.91
C PRO A 330 5.85 26.92 -14.99
N GLY A 331 4.63 27.47 -14.93
CA GLY A 331 3.55 27.15 -15.87
C GLY A 331 2.65 25.98 -15.44
N GLN A 332 3.03 25.20 -14.42
CA GLN A 332 2.17 24.15 -13.88
C GLN A 332 1.15 24.68 -12.86
N PRO A 333 -0.02 24.04 -12.72
CA PRO A 333 -0.98 24.39 -11.68
C PRO A 333 -0.40 24.22 -10.28
N ALA A 334 -0.86 25.04 -9.33
CA ALA A 334 -0.46 24.91 -7.93
C ALA A 334 -0.92 23.57 -7.35
N TRP A 335 -0.06 22.90 -6.58
CA TRP A 335 -0.39 21.63 -5.91
C TRP A 335 -1.63 21.71 -5.00
N SER A 336 -1.86 22.86 -4.37
CA SER A 336 -3.07 23.10 -3.57
C SER A 336 -4.38 22.91 -4.35
N ALA A 337 -4.37 23.04 -5.68
CA ALA A 337 -5.52 22.72 -6.50
C ALA A 337 -5.85 21.22 -6.52
N TYR A 338 -4.85 20.34 -6.45
CA TYR A 338 -5.03 18.88 -6.39
C TYR A 338 -5.48 18.45 -5.00
N LEU A 339 -4.89 19.04 -3.94
CA LEU A 339 -5.32 18.80 -2.56
C LEU A 339 -6.80 19.16 -2.36
N ARG A 340 -7.26 20.29 -2.91
CA ARG A 340 -8.69 20.65 -2.91
C ARG A 340 -9.58 19.64 -3.63
N GLN A 341 -9.05 18.95 -4.65
CA GLN A 341 -9.80 17.93 -5.38
C GLN A 341 -9.91 16.64 -4.58
N MET A 342 -8.89 16.27 -3.81
CA MET A 342 -8.99 15.14 -2.87
C MET A 342 -9.96 15.46 -1.74
N GLN A 343 -9.79 16.62 -1.09
CA GLN A 343 -10.69 17.09 -0.03
C GLN A 343 -12.16 17.10 -0.49
N ALA A 344 -12.46 17.66 -1.65
CA ALA A 344 -13.84 17.73 -2.12
C ALA A 344 -14.46 16.35 -2.49
N ARG A 345 -13.69 15.25 -2.50
CA ARG A 345 -14.18 13.88 -2.69
C ARG A 345 -14.53 13.18 -1.37
N THR A 346 -14.32 13.80 -0.22
CA THR A 346 -14.89 13.33 1.07
C THR A 346 -16.41 13.44 1.13
N VAL A 347 -17.04 14.02 0.10
CA VAL A 347 -18.50 13.95 -0.13
C VAL A 347 -18.98 12.52 -0.44
N HIS A 348 -18.10 11.64 -0.91
CA HIS A 348 -18.44 10.23 -1.16
C HIS A 348 -18.46 9.46 0.15
N GLU A 349 -19.44 8.57 0.29
CA GLU A 349 -19.58 7.72 1.47
C GLU A 349 -18.35 6.81 1.67
N GLY A 350 -17.88 6.75 2.91
CA GLY A 350 -16.69 5.96 3.27
C GLY A 350 -15.39 6.50 2.67
N VAL A 351 -15.34 7.76 2.21
CA VAL A 351 -14.13 8.41 1.72
C VAL A 351 -13.69 9.51 2.67
N SER A 352 -12.40 9.52 3.02
CA SER A 352 -11.78 10.57 3.82
C SER A 352 -10.48 11.04 3.18
N PHE A 353 -9.92 12.12 3.71
CA PHE A 353 -8.72 12.77 3.19
C PHE A 353 -7.75 13.16 4.31
N VAL A 354 -6.46 12.99 4.05
CA VAL A 354 -5.36 13.50 4.86
C VAL A 354 -4.39 14.29 3.98
N ASP A 355 -3.95 15.44 4.48
CA ASP A 355 -2.93 16.28 3.83
C ASP A 355 -1.57 16.15 4.55
N LEU A 356 -0.60 15.52 3.87
CA LEU A 356 0.77 15.35 4.38
C LEU A 356 1.69 16.53 4.05
N SER A 357 1.20 17.62 3.43
CA SER A 357 1.98 18.86 3.27
C SER A 357 2.30 19.55 4.59
N ALA A 358 1.61 19.20 5.68
CA ALA A 358 1.96 19.61 7.03
C ALA A 358 3.15 18.81 7.62
N VAL A 359 3.42 17.61 7.08
CA VAL A 359 4.37 16.63 7.62
C VAL A 359 5.76 16.80 7.03
N LEU A 360 5.84 17.06 5.73
CA LEU A 360 7.08 17.33 5.02
C LEU A 360 7.03 18.75 4.43
N PRO A 361 8.16 19.49 4.43
CA PRO A 361 8.21 20.77 3.73
C PRO A 361 7.98 20.57 2.23
N PRO A 362 7.77 21.66 1.47
CA PRO A 362 7.83 21.58 0.01
C PRO A 362 9.11 20.88 -0.46
N ALA A 363 9.00 20.08 -1.51
CA ALA A 363 10.12 19.29 -2.00
C ALA A 363 11.22 20.18 -2.58
N ASP A 364 12.30 20.31 -1.81
CA ASP A 364 13.52 21.00 -2.18
C ASP A 364 14.66 19.97 -2.34
N PRO A 365 15.27 19.84 -3.53
CA PRO A 365 16.45 18.99 -3.74
C PRO A 365 17.65 19.33 -2.84
N SER A 366 17.70 20.53 -2.24
CA SER A 366 18.73 20.92 -1.29
C SER A 366 18.49 20.41 0.14
N SER A 367 17.24 20.02 0.44
CA SER A 367 16.83 19.52 1.75
C SER A 367 17.21 18.05 1.93
N ARG A 368 17.63 17.69 3.15
CA ARG A 368 17.93 16.29 3.52
C ARG A 368 16.72 15.35 3.41
N TYR A 369 15.50 15.87 3.35
CA TYR A 369 14.28 15.06 3.33
C TYR A 369 13.91 14.55 1.93
N PHE A 370 14.57 15.03 0.88
CA PHE A 370 14.27 14.65 -0.49
C PHE A 370 15.52 14.20 -1.25
N ILE A 371 15.31 13.34 -2.24
CA ILE A 371 16.35 12.85 -3.17
C ILE A 371 16.45 13.79 -4.37
N ASP A 372 15.30 14.29 -4.81
CA ASP A 372 15.12 15.26 -5.89
C ASP A 372 13.96 16.20 -5.52
N GLY A 373 13.41 16.93 -6.50
CA GLY A 373 12.29 17.84 -6.26
C GLY A 373 10.95 17.15 -5.98
N LEU A 374 10.91 15.86 -5.63
CA LEU A 374 9.67 15.09 -5.50
C LEU A 374 9.77 13.89 -4.55
N HIS A 375 10.83 13.10 -4.60
CA HIS A 375 10.93 11.81 -3.92
C HIS A 375 11.54 11.96 -2.51
N PRO A 376 10.88 11.43 -1.45
CA PRO A 376 11.43 11.46 -0.10
C PRO A 376 12.70 10.62 0.03
N SER A 377 13.71 11.17 0.72
CA SER A 377 14.94 10.47 1.08
C SER A 377 14.73 9.48 2.23
N ALA A 378 15.77 8.73 2.57
CA ALA A 378 15.80 7.89 3.77
C ALA A 378 15.48 8.68 5.07
N ALA A 379 15.71 10.00 5.09
CA ALA A 379 15.37 10.85 6.23
C ALA A 379 13.93 11.39 6.18
N GLY A 380 13.31 11.50 5.01
CA GLY A 380 11.91 11.93 4.86
C GLY A 380 10.90 10.82 5.10
N GLN A 381 11.24 9.59 4.72
CA GLN A 381 10.37 8.41 4.83
C GLN A 381 9.86 8.11 6.26
N PRO A 382 10.68 8.25 7.33
CA PRO A 382 10.20 8.11 8.70
C PRO A 382 9.13 9.13 9.10
N LEU A 383 9.16 10.36 8.55
CA LEU A 383 8.19 11.41 8.88
C LEU A 383 6.80 11.06 8.31
N ILE A 384 6.76 10.61 7.06
CA ILE A 384 5.54 10.07 6.42
C ILE A 384 5.00 8.91 7.24
N ALA A 385 5.86 7.95 7.58
CA ALA A 385 5.46 6.75 8.29
C ALA A 385 4.92 7.05 9.70
N ALA A 386 5.57 7.93 10.45
CA ALA A 386 5.12 8.32 11.78
C ALA A 386 3.74 8.97 11.73
N SER A 387 3.51 9.89 10.78
CA SER A 387 2.22 10.54 10.63
C SER A 387 1.12 9.55 10.24
N LEU A 388 1.37 8.66 9.28
CA LEU A 388 0.37 7.66 8.87
C LEU A 388 0.13 6.61 9.96
N THR A 389 1.16 6.23 10.73
CA THR A 389 0.98 5.33 11.87
C THR A 389 0.09 5.95 12.93
N GLU A 390 0.29 7.23 13.26
CA GLU A 390 -0.56 7.92 14.25
C GLU A 390 -2.02 8.00 13.79
N ILE A 391 -2.24 8.25 12.50
CA ILE A 391 -3.57 8.32 11.91
C ILE A 391 -4.28 6.96 11.86
N LEU A 392 -3.53 5.91 11.53
CA LEU A 392 -4.07 4.59 11.24
C LEU A 392 -4.04 3.64 12.44
N ALA A 393 -3.36 3.99 13.53
CA ALA A 393 -3.44 3.23 14.77
C ALA A 393 -4.78 3.51 15.47
N PRO A 394 -5.46 2.48 16.01
CA PRO A 394 -6.60 2.72 16.89
C PRO A 394 -6.20 3.64 18.03
N ASN A 395 -7.05 4.62 18.34
CA ASN A 395 -6.94 5.35 19.59
C ASN A 395 -7.12 4.32 20.71
N GLY A 396 -6.04 3.94 21.39
CA GLY A 396 -6.14 3.03 22.51
C GLY A 396 -7.24 3.53 23.45
N GLU A 397 -8.14 2.64 23.88
CA GLU A 397 -9.04 2.97 24.99
C GLU A 397 -8.16 3.56 26.08
N LYS A 398 -8.29 4.87 26.34
CA LYS A 398 -7.79 5.42 27.58
C LYS A 398 -8.54 4.65 28.63
N ALA A 399 -7.88 3.66 29.23
CA ALA A 399 -8.41 2.90 30.35
C ALA A 399 -8.90 3.95 31.35
N THR A 400 -10.21 4.13 31.40
CA THR A 400 -10.87 4.87 32.45
C THR A 400 -10.70 3.96 33.66
N THR A 401 -9.53 4.09 34.29
CA THR A 401 -9.32 3.59 35.63
C THR A 401 -10.26 4.39 36.51
N GLY A 402 -11.47 3.84 36.65
CA GLY A 402 -12.45 4.30 37.60
C GLY A 402 -11.77 4.39 38.95
N GLY A 403 -11.77 5.60 39.52
CA GLY A 403 -11.38 5.83 40.90
C GLY A 403 -12.31 5.04 41.81
N ALA A 404 -11.91 3.82 42.13
CA ALA A 404 -12.29 3.16 43.37
C ALA A 404 -11.10 3.37 44.33
N SER A 405 -11.07 4.52 45.01
CA SER A 405 -10.42 4.60 46.30
C SER A 405 -11.46 4.29 47.36
N SER A 406 -11.36 3.06 47.86
CA SER A 406 -11.84 2.69 49.18
C SER A 406 -11.06 3.46 50.25
N ASP A 407 -11.72 3.59 51.39
CA ASP A 407 -11.18 3.84 52.73
C ASP A 407 -10.92 5.29 53.16
N ALA A 408 -11.85 5.79 53.97
CA ALA A 408 -11.51 6.56 55.15
C ALA A 408 -12.22 5.92 56.35
N SER A 409 -11.42 5.69 57.39
CA SER A 409 -11.78 5.20 58.72
C SER A 409 -12.78 6.09 59.47
#